data_AF-A0A925QBK0-F1
#
_entry.id   AF-A0A925QBK0-F1
#
_cell.length_a   1.000
_cell.length_b   1.000
_cell.length_c   1.000
_cell.angle_alpha   90.00
_cell.angle_beta   90.00
_cell.angle_gamma   90.00
#
_symmetry.space_group_name_H-M   'P 1'
#
loop_
_entity.id
_entity.type
_entity.pdbx_description
1 polymer ?
#
loop_
_entity_poly.entity_id
_entity_poly.type
_entity_poly.pdbx_seq_one_letter_code
_entity_poly.pdbx_strand_id
1 'polypeptide(L)'
;MEKQIITVLIKQKPYHLTLTIDDVGNETVYRITPDFESEKLSDYIPSDLSFDVNGTVKYDKRLRTVEGELIARTIWNAINDQFNKK
;
A
#
# COMPACT_ATOMS: atom_id res chain seq x y z
N MET A 1 -4.18 13.73 9.14
CA MET A 1 -4.49 12.37 8.66
C MET A 1 -5.46 12.50 7.51
N GLU A 2 -5.00 12.25 6.28
CA GLU A 2 -5.84 12.22 5.08
C GLU A 2 -6.12 10.77 4.70
N LYS A 3 -7.32 10.45 4.22
CA LYS A 3 -7.66 9.10 3.75
C LYS A 3 -8.16 9.18 2.31
N GLN A 4 -7.63 8.32 1.46
CA GLN A 4 -8.00 8.20 0.07
C GLN A 4 -8.21 6.72 -0.26
N ILE A 5 -9.16 6.45 -1.14
CA ILE A 5 -9.38 5.10 -1.66
C ILE A 5 -8.62 5.02 -2.98
N ILE A 6 -7.67 4.10 -3.07
CA ILE A 6 -6.95 3.81 -4.29
C ILE A 6 -7.37 2.45 -4.83
N THR A 7 -7.51 2.37 -6.15
CA THR A 7 -7.76 1.11 -6.83
C THR A 7 -6.45 0.62 -7.43
N VAL A 8 -5.98 -0.54 -6.98
CA VAL A 8 -4.77 -1.16 -7.50
C VAL A 8 -5.12 -2.42 -8.29
N LEU A 9 -4.46 -2.61 -9.42
CA LEU A 9 -4.63 -3.81 -10.25
C LEU A 9 -3.57 -4.83 -9.88
N ILE A 10 -3.94 -5.84 -9.09
CA ILE A 10 -3.05 -6.92 -8.70
C ILE A 10 -3.50 -8.19 -9.43
N LYS A 11 -2.60 -8.80 -10.21
CA LYS A 11 -2.90 -10.01 -11.00
C LYS A 11 -4.17 -9.86 -11.86
N GLN A 12 -4.34 -8.71 -12.51
CA GLN A 12 -5.52 -8.37 -13.35
C GLN A 12 -6.86 -8.29 -12.59
N LYS A 13 -6.83 -8.24 -11.26
CA LYS A 13 -8.02 -7.96 -10.44
C LYS A 13 -7.90 -6.57 -9.83
N PRO A 14 -8.94 -5.73 -9.94
CA PRO A 14 -8.99 -4.47 -9.22
C PRO A 14 -9.23 -4.76 -7.74
N TYR A 15 -8.41 -4.13 -6.89
CA TYR A 15 -8.55 -4.17 -5.44
C TYR A 15 -8.65 -2.76 -4.92
N HIS A 16 -9.61 -2.55 -4.02
CA HIS A 16 -9.82 -1.29 -3.35
C HIS A 16 -9.03 -1.32 -2.04
N LEU A 17 -8.13 -0.35 -1.90
CA LEU A 17 -7.29 -0.18 -0.72
C LEU A 17 -7.54 1.21 -0.15
N THR A 18 -7.67 1.29 1.16
CA THR A 18 -7.71 2.57 1.86
C THR A 18 -6.30 3.00 2.16
N LEU A 19 -5.84 4.05 1.46
CA LEU A 19 -4.62 4.76 1.76
C LEU A 19 -4.89 5.83 2.82
N THR A 20 -4.20 5.75 3.94
CA THR A 20 -4.19 6.79 4.98
C THR A 20 -2.82 7.45 4.98
N ILE A 21 -2.80 8.76 4.75
CA ILE A 21 -1.60 9.58 4.71
C ILE A 21 -1.53 10.30 6.06
N ASP A 22 -0.51 9.95 6.83
CA ASP A 22 -0.24 10.51 8.14
C ASP A 22 1.03 11.35 8.06
N ASP A 23 0.90 12.65 8.23
CA ASP A 23 2.04 13.55 8.31
C ASP A 23 2.42 13.68 9.79
N VAL A 24 3.43 12.93 10.21
CA VAL A 24 3.87 12.88 11.61
C VAL A 24 5.20 13.63 11.72
N GLY A 25 5.12 14.94 11.99
CA GLY A 25 6.29 15.79 12.13
C GLY A 25 6.87 16.20 10.76
N ASN A 26 8.01 15.63 10.38
CA ASN A 26 8.72 15.93 9.12
C ASN A 26 8.73 14.74 8.15
N GLU A 27 7.95 13.71 8.46
CA GLU A 27 7.87 12.43 7.76
C GLU A 27 6.41 12.15 7.39
N THR A 28 6.15 11.93 6.10
CA THR A 28 4.84 11.51 5.61
C THR A 28 4.80 9.99 5.52
N VAL A 29 3.89 9.37 6.28
CA VAL A 29 3.70 7.93 6.34
C VAL A 29 2.43 7.56 5.59
N TYR A 30 2.55 6.65 4.63
CA TYR A 30 1.46 6.13 3.84
C TYR A 30 1.05 4.76 4.39
N ARG A 31 -0.04 4.70 5.14
CA ARG A 31 -0.62 3.44 5.63
C ARG A 31 -1.65 2.92 4.66
N ILE A 32 -1.59 1.63 4.37
CA ILE A 32 -2.52 0.93 3.48
C ILE A 32 -3.29 -0.08 4.31
N THR A 33 -4.62 0.05 4.26
CA THR A 33 -5.55 -0.88 4.88
C THR A 33 -6.36 -1.56 3.77
N PRO A 34 -6.28 -2.89 3.62
CA PRO A 34 -7.11 -3.62 2.68
C PRO A 34 -8.58 -3.54 3.10
N ASP A 35 -9.47 -3.22 2.17
CA ASP A 35 -10.91 -3.24 2.41
C ASP A 35 -11.45 -4.68 2.52
N PHE A 36 -12.70 -4.88 2.94
CA PHE A 36 -13.24 -6.22 3.23
C PHE A 36 -13.22 -7.16 2.01
N GLU A 37 -13.31 -6.63 0.78
CA GLU A 37 -13.14 -7.41 -0.47
C GLU A 37 -11.68 -7.84 -0.74
N SER A 38 -10.74 -7.16 -0.09
CA SER A 38 -9.31 -7.42 -0.12
C SER A 38 -8.87 -8.44 0.94
N GLU A 39 -9.79 -9.18 1.57
CA GLU A 39 -9.47 -10.26 2.53
C GLU A 39 -8.52 -11.32 1.90
N LYS A 40 -8.59 -11.50 0.57
CA LYS A 40 -7.64 -12.35 -0.19
C LYS A 40 -6.23 -11.79 -0.25
N LEU A 41 -6.06 -10.48 -0.10
CA LEU A 41 -4.77 -9.83 -0.02
C LEU A 41 -4.18 -9.93 1.38
N SER A 42 -4.97 -10.18 2.43
CA SER A 42 -4.46 -10.36 3.80
C SER A 42 -3.42 -11.49 3.93
N ASP A 43 -3.45 -12.48 3.04
CA ASP A 43 -2.43 -13.54 2.94
C ASP A 43 -1.08 -13.03 2.41
N TYR A 44 -1.09 -12.00 1.56
CA TYR A 44 0.08 -11.51 0.83
C TYR A 44 0.61 -10.17 1.36
N ILE A 45 -0.28 -9.32 1.87
CA ILE A 45 0.03 -8.03 2.49
C ILE A 45 -0.59 -7.99 3.89
N PRO A 46 0.14 -7.46 4.89
CA PRO A 46 -0.38 -7.27 6.23
C PRO A 46 -1.60 -6.33 6.23
N SER A 47 -2.47 -6.50 7.22
CA SER A 47 -3.64 -5.64 7.43
C SER A 47 -3.29 -4.18 7.71
N ASP A 48 -2.04 -3.90 8.09
CA ASP A 48 -1.47 -2.57 8.28
C ASP A 48 -0.11 -2.50 7.56
N LEU A 49 -0.15 -2.10 6.29
CA LEU A 49 1.06 -1.95 5.48
C LEU A 49 1.46 -0.47 5.49
N SER A 50 2.59 -0.13 6.10
CA SER A 50 3.05 1.26 6.19
C SER A 50 4.28 1.50 5.30
N PHE A 51 4.17 2.47 4.39
CA PHE A 51 5.27 2.98 3.58
C PHE A 51 5.74 4.33 4.10
N ASP A 52 7.05 4.54 4.05
CA ASP A 52 7.67 5.85 4.23
C ASP A 52 7.64 6.68 2.93
N VAL A 53 7.96 7.99 2.99
CA VAL A 53 8.11 8.87 1.81
C VAL A 53 9.05 8.32 0.74
N ASN A 54 10.01 7.50 1.14
CA ASN A 54 10.97 6.88 0.24
C ASN A 54 10.44 5.58 -0.41
N GLY A 55 9.21 5.17 -0.14
CA GLY A 55 8.66 3.89 -0.59
C GLY A 55 9.21 2.68 0.14
N THR A 56 9.92 2.93 1.25
CA THR A 56 10.41 1.87 2.11
C THR A 56 9.27 1.36 2.96
N VAL A 57 8.90 0.10 2.77
CA VAL A 57 7.94 -0.56 3.66
C VAL A 57 8.62 -0.88 4.99
N LYS A 58 7.96 -0.57 6.10
CA LYS A 58 8.42 -1.06 7.42
C LYS A 58 8.32 -2.59 7.42
N TYR A 59 9.49 -3.23 7.38
CA TYR A 59 9.73 -4.68 7.33
C TYR A 59 8.60 -5.55 7.88
N ASP A 60 7.93 -6.27 6.99
CA ASP A 60 6.94 -7.27 7.35
C ASP A 60 7.34 -8.66 6.83
N LYS A 61 7.17 -9.71 7.65
CA LYS A 61 7.57 -11.08 7.28
C LYS A 61 6.79 -11.62 6.08
N ARG A 62 5.59 -11.10 5.79
CA ARG A 62 4.76 -11.52 4.65
C ARG A 62 5.29 -11.03 3.31
N LEU A 63 6.04 -9.91 3.32
CA LEU A 63 6.71 -9.33 2.16
C LEU A 63 8.02 -10.04 1.80
N ARG A 64 8.44 -11.05 2.59
CA ARG A 64 9.59 -11.91 2.22
C ARG A 64 9.28 -12.86 1.06
N THR A 65 8.01 -12.98 0.67
CA THR A 65 7.63 -13.74 -0.52
C THR A 65 7.73 -12.84 -1.75
N VAL A 66 8.17 -13.41 -2.88
CA VAL A 66 8.24 -12.69 -4.17
C VAL A 66 6.88 -12.06 -4.52
N GLU A 67 5.78 -12.73 -4.17
CA GLU A 67 4.42 -12.24 -4.39
C GLU A 67 4.08 -11.03 -3.52
N GLY A 68 4.40 -11.07 -2.22
CA GLY A 68 4.18 -9.94 -1.31
C GLY A 68 4.97 -8.70 -1.74
N GLU A 69 6.22 -8.88 -2.15
CA GLU A 69 7.07 -7.79 -2.63
C GLU A 69 6.54 -7.16 -3.93
N LEU A 70 6.08 -8.00 -4.87
CA LEU A 70 5.49 -7.54 -6.13
C LEU A 70 4.19 -6.76 -5.91
N ILE A 71 3.38 -7.20 -4.94
CA ILE A 71 2.14 -6.53 -4.53
C ILE A 71 2.45 -5.19 -3.86
N ALA A 72 3.34 -5.15 -2.87
CA ALA A 72 3.73 -3.92 -2.21
C ALA A 72 4.33 -2.90 -3.19
N ARG A 73 5.13 -3.36 -4.16
CA ARG A 73 5.67 -2.51 -5.21
C ARG A 73 4.60 -2.00 -6.16
N THR A 74 3.59 -2.81 -6.48
CA THR A 74 2.43 -2.39 -7.28
C THR A 74 1.64 -1.30 -6.57
N ILE A 75 1.40 -1.48 -5.27
CA ILE A 75 0.70 -0.51 -4.43
C ILE A 75 1.51 0.79 -4.34
N TRP A 76 2.81 0.71 -4.06
CA TRP A 76 3.68 1.87 -4.02
C TRP A 76 3.70 2.62 -5.36
N ASN A 77 3.80 1.91 -6.48
CA ASN A 77 3.73 2.52 -7.80
C ASN A 77 2.39 3.20 -8.05
N ALA A 78 1.27 2.62 -7.59
CA ALA A 78 -0.05 3.26 -7.73
C ALA A 78 -0.17 4.52 -6.87
N ILE A 79 0.36 4.50 -5.64
CA ILE A 79 0.46 5.69 -4.79
C ILE A 79 1.32 6.74 -5.50
N ASN A 80 2.55 6.40 -5.89
CA ASN A 80 3.44 7.32 -6.57
C ASN A 80 2.87 7.83 -7.90
N ASP A 81 2.16 7.02 -8.69
CA ASP A 81 1.46 7.50 -9.89
C ASP A 81 0.38 8.53 -9.53
N GLN A 82 -0.38 8.28 -8.47
CA GLN A 82 -1.43 9.20 -8.03
C GLN A 82 -0.86 10.53 -7.49
N PHE A 83 0.26 10.50 -6.77
CA PHE A 83 0.87 11.68 -6.15
C PHE A 83 1.89 12.40 -7.03
N ASN A 84 2.53 11.70 -7.96
CA ASN A 84 3.66 12.19 -8.75
C ASN A 84 3.29 12.35 -10.24
N LYS A 85 1.99 12.50 -10.55
CA LYS A 85 1.50 12.94 -11.87
C LYS A 85 2.14 14.27 -12.27
N LYS A 86 3.26 14.19 -12.98
CA LYS A 86 3.87 15.27 -13.75
C LYS A 86 3.62 15.06 -15.23
#